data_AF-A0A336K589-F1
#
_entry.id   AF-A0A336K589-F1
#
_cell.length_a   1.000
_cell.length_b   1.000
_cell.length_c   1.000
_cell.angle_alpha   90.00
_cell.angle_beta   90.00
_cell.angle_gamma   90.00
#
_symmetry.space_group_name_H-M   'P 1'
#
loop_
_entity.id
_entity.type
_entity.pdbx_description
1 polymer ?
#
loop_
_entity_poly.entity_id
_entity_poly.type
_entity_poly.pdbx_seq_one_letter_code
_entity_poly.pdbx_strand_id
1 'polypeptide(L)'
;MMLPVFNQIRNHSKELWIIRNQLKIEISALFFFISGFLLMIGMSVFELEKACRVNLGLSSEICDNLNNIPYKEMCILFDNHDEITDFNENYENYSNETKLKLGNILEMTKGHQVKDMTELILIRNVCEAEKESQKLVSKLYAIRSPIATAFILVIVLFAGSWSDKHDIRKAFILVPYIGEMLASIVFIVSALYMDEIPAEYAIYGGKIIPSIFGGQTLFMIGVHSYMTVTTSEEYRTFRIGFYSMFITFLGIFASPLSGVFFEILNYIELFTLSLTIQTIGFLFVIIFVPEVKITPQVKEKSLEAMAPEHKSNSLSFLIKDFFDPSHIVDAFSVLTKSRDGNSRKTLIAVILCNTLFFVTMGEEGLYILFTRTQLNWTTEFSIFIMYLTATSLIGTGITTVLFAKVMKFSDPVLGIISTLGTIISEPVYAFSKTSSMIYIAGTIDIFFHGRYIAVKSMLSKLVEKNELGRVYSVLGVTENIDAIIFTPIYSLIYYKTLERMPGAFFLFSEIFLGGALIVFGYLFILNRNAIKGSVEAKSEADATKP
;
A
#
# COMPACT_ATOMS: atom_id res chain seq x y z
N MET A 1 37.58 42.51 -12.12
CA MET A 1 36.67 41.65 -12.92
C MET A 1 36.34 40.29 -12.26
N MET A 2 37.09 39.79 -11.26
CA MET A 2 36.83 38.48 -10.63
C MET A 2 35.87 38.45 -9.43
N LEU A 3 35.56 39.58 -8.79
CA LEU A 3 34.63 39.65 -7.64
C LEU A 3 33.16 39.28 -7.96
N PRO A 4 32.58 39.65 -9.11
CA PRO A 4 31.20 39.26 -9.45
C PRO A 4 31.06 37.75 -9.64
N VAL A 5 32.04 37.11 -10.28
CA VAL A 5 32.06 35.66 -10.55
C VAL A 5 32.20 34.86 -9.25
N PHE A 6 33.05 35.32 -8.32
CA PHE A 6 33.20 34.67 -7.01
C PHE A 6 31.92 34.77 -6.15
N ASN A 7 31.22 35.90 -6.18
CA ASN A 7 29.93 36.05 -5.48
C ASN A 7 28.82 35.22 -6.12
N GLN A 8 28.83 35.04 -7.44
CA GLN A 8 27.88 34.20 -8.16
C GLN A 8 28.11 32.71 -7.87
N ILE A 9 29.38 32.25 -7.86
CA ILE A 9 29.76 30.88 -7.46
C ILE A 9 29.44 30.63 -5.97
N ARG A 10 29.62 31.63 -5.09
CA ARG A 10 29.28 31.52 -3.66
C ARG A 10 27.78 31.46 -3.41
N ASN A 11 26.97 32.17 -4.19
CA ASN A 11 25.52 32.07 -4.10
C ASN A 11 25.02 30.73 -4.64
N HIS A 12 25.57 30.26 -5.77
CA HIS A 12 25.23 28.95 -6.32
C HIS A 12 25.68 27.80 -5.40
N SER A 13 26.85 27.92 -4.74
CA SER A 13 27.30 26.92 -3.77
C SER A 13 26.48 26.94 -2.48
N LYS A 14 25.95 28.10 -2.05
CA LYS A 14 24.99 28.20 -0.95
C LYS A 14 23.63 27.61 -1.32
N GLU A 15 23.12 27.85 -2.52
CA GLU A 15 21.90 27.23 -3.03
C GLU A 15 22.05 25.70 -3.12
N LEU A 16 23.16 25.21 -3.68
CA LEU A 16 23.50 23.79 -3.71
C LEU A 16 23.68 23.19 -2.31
N TRP A 17 24.23 23.93 -1.35
CA TRP A 17 24.38 23.49 0.04
C TRP A 17 23.04 23.42 0.78
N ILE A 18 22.13 24.36 0.53
CA ILE A 18 20.75 24.35 1.05
C ILE A 18 19.97 23.17 0.47
N ILE A 19 20.04 22.95 -0.85
CA ILE A 19 19.42 21.80 -1.53
C ILE A 19 19.99 20.48 -0.98
N ARG A 20 21.31 20.37 -0.83
CA ARG A 20 21.99 19.17 -0.29
C ARG A 20 21.61 18.87 1.15
N ASN A 21 21.38 19.88 1.99
CA ASN A 21 20.91 19.66 3.36
C ASN A 21 19.42 19.27 3.41
N GLN A 22 18.63 19.65 2.40
CA GLN A 22 17.22 19.29 2.30
C GLN A 22 17.01 17.85 1.78
N LEU A 23 17.87 17.35 0.88
CA LEU A 23 17.69 16.03 0.23
C LEU A 23 18.03 14.79 1.09
N LYS A 24 18.48 14.97 2.33
CA LYS A 24 18.86 13.85 3.20
C LYS A 24 17.69 12.90 3.50
N ILE A 25 16.48 13.46 3.58
CA ILE A 25 15.26 12.70 3.87
C ILE A 25 14.84 11.87 2.65
N GLU A 26 15.00 12.39 1.43
CA GLU A 26 14.80 11.65 0.18
C GLU A 26 15.78 10.49 0.06
N ILE A 27 17.07 10.72 0.36
CA ILE A 27 18.07 9.65 0.32
C ILE A 27 17.73 8.56 1.36
N SER A 28 17.33 8.96 2.57
CA SER A 28 16.84 8.01 3.58
C SER A 28 15.61 7.24 3.10
N ALA A 29 14.69 7.90 2.40
CA ALA A 29 13.50 7.22 1.88
C ALA A 29 13.83 6.31 0.70
N LEU A 30 14.78 6.69 -0.15
CA LEU A 30 15.27 5.85 -1.24
C LEU A 30 15.75 4.50 -0.71
N PHE A 31 16.64 4.48 0.28
CA PHE A 31 17.15 3.23 0.85
C PHE A 31 16.05 2.40 1.52
N PHE A 32 15.07 3.05 2.18
CA PHE A 32 13.97 2.36 2.84
C PHE A 32 13.03 1.69 1.83
N PHE A 33 12.58 2.43 0.82
CA PHE A 33 11.54 1.98 -0.12
C PHE A 33 12.08 1.13 -1.27
N ILE A 34 13.31 1.39 -1.76
CA ILE A 34 13.85 0.65 -2.91
C ILE A 34 13.94 -0.85 -2.63
N SER A 35 14.27 -1.22 -1.39
CA SER A 35 14.29 -2.62 -0.97
C SER A 35 12.93 -3.29 -1.12
N GLY A 36 11.84 -2.62 -0.73
CA GLY A 36 10.49 -3.17 -0.85
C GLY A 36 10.08 -3.39 -2.30
N PHE A 37 10.42 -2.43 -3.18
CA PHE A 37 10.17 -2.57 -4.63
C PHE A 37 10.98 -3.72 -5.23
N LEU A 38 12.28 -3.83 -4.94
CA LEU A 38 13.12 -4.90 -5.48
C LEU A 38 12.62 -6.29 -5.10
N LEU A 39 12.16 -6.46 -3.85
CA LEU A 39 11.69 -7.74 -3.34
C LEU A 39 10.29 -8.14 -3.81
N MET A 40 9.54 -7.26 -4.47
CA MET A 40 8.11 -7.46 -4.77
C MET A 40 7.79 -8.79 -5.47
N ILE A 41 8.44 -9.09 -6.60
CA ILE A 41 8.24 -10.36 -7.32
C ILE A 41 8.84 -11.52 -6.55
N GLY A 42 10.09 -11.39 -6.11
CA GLY A 42 10.81 -12.46 -5.41
C GLY A 42 10.09 -12.95 -4.16
N MET A 43 9.54 -12.06 -3.34
CA MET A 43 8.78 -12.45 -2.14
C MET A 43 7.51 -13.23 -2.50
N SER A 44 6.71 -12.75 -3.46
CA SER A 44 5.46 -13.42 -3.81
C SER A 44 5.70 -14.82 -4.38
N VAL A 45 6.72 -14.97 -5.24
CA VAL A 45 7.07 -16.28 -5.81
C VAL A 45 7.64 -17.20 -4.74
N PHE A 46 8.54 -16.68 -3.90
CA PHE A 46 9.14 -17.42 -2.79
C PHE A 46 8.10 -18.01 -1.84
N GLU A 47 7.07 -17.23 -1.49
CA GLU A 47 5.97 -17.68 -0.62
C GLU A 47 5.16 -18.82 -1.26
N LEU A 48 4.95 -18.79 -2.58
CA LEU A 48 4.27 -19.87 -3.32
C LEU A 48 5.11 -21.14 -3.39
N GLU A 49 6.40 -21.03 -3.69
CA GLU A 49 7.29 -22.20 -3.76
C GLU A 49 7.45 -22.87 -2.40
N LYS A 50 7.52 -22.11 -1.31
CA LYS A 50 7.52 -22.67 0.05
C LYS A 50 6.21 -23.38 0.40
N ALA A 51 5.07 -22.79 0.01
CA ALA A 51 3.76 -23.41 0.18
C ALA A 51 3.71 -24.77 -0.56
N CYS A 52 4.22 -24.81 -1.79
CA CYS A 52 4.31 -26.03 -2.60
C CYS A 52 5.21 -27.10 -1.96
N ARG A 53 6.44 -26.73 -1.60
CA ARG A 53 7.44 -27.69 -1.11
C ARG A 53 7.13 -28.23 0.27
N VAL A 54 6.88 -27.35 1.23
CA VAL A 54 6.86 -27.72 2.65
C VAL A 54 5.45 -27.99 3.14
N ASN A 55 4.49 -27.14 2.79
CA ASN A 55 3.13 -27.27 3.29
C ASN A 55 2.31 -28.31 2.51
N LEU A 56 2.47 -28.38 1.18
CA LEU A 56 1.84 -29.41 0.35
C LEU A 56 2.68 -30.69 0.25
N GLY A 57 3.98 -30.64 0.56
CA GLY A 57 4.87 -31.80 0.54
C GLY A 57 5.17 -32.32 -0.87
N LEU A 58 5.09 -31.45 -1.89
CA LEU A 58 5.31 -31.80 -3.28
C LEU A 58 6.82 -31.81 -3.64
N SER A 59 7.17 -32.54 -4.69
CA SER A 59 8.56 -32.66 -5.13
C SER A 59 9.14 -31.33 -5.62
N SER A 60 10.46 -31.18 -5.47
CA SER A 60 11.21 -30.03 -6.01
C SER A 60 10.96 -29.80 -7.50
N GLU A 61 10.82 -30.89 -8.27
CA GLU A 61 10.58 -30.83 -9.71
C GLU A 61 9.25 -30.15 -10.05
N ILE A 62 8.19 -30.38 -9.26
CA ILE A 62 6.90 -29.69 -9.43
C ILE A 62 7.05 -28.23 -9.02
N CYS A 63 7.63 -27.97 -7.84
CA CYS A 63 7.64 -26.63 -7.28
C CYS A 63 8.59 -25.66 -8.02
N ASP A 64 9.73 -26.13 -8.53
CA ASP A 64 10.65 -25.32 -9.35
C ASP A 64 10.03 -24.91 -10.69
N ASN A 65 9.06 -25.69 -11.19
CA ASN A 65 8.37 -25.41 -12.44
C ASN A 65 7.13 -24.53 -12.30
N LEU A 66 6.80 -24.04 -11.10
CA LEU A 66 5.68 -23.10 -10.88
C LEU A 66 5.81 -21.78 -11.66
N ASN A 67 7.02 -21.42 -12.12
CA ASN A 67 7.25 -20.22 -12.94
C ASN A 67 7.62 -20.56 -14.39
N ASN A 68 7.51 -21.82 -14.80
CA ASN A 68 7.78 -22.26 -16.16
C ASN A 68 6.68 -21.76 -17.10
N ILE A 69 6.98 -20.74 -17.91
CA ILE A 69 6.02 -20.07 -18.79
C ILE A 69 5.30 -21.06 -19.73
N PRO A 70 6.00 -21.94 -20.47
CA PRO A 70 5.35 -22.99 -21.26
C PRO A 70 4.33 -23.83 -20.49
N TYR A 71 4.62 -24.17 -19.23
CA TYR A 71 3.71 -25.01 -18.43
C TYR A 71 2.44 -24.25 -18.04
N LYS A 72 2.59 -22.97 -17.69
CA LYS A 72 1.44 -22.09 -17.38
C LYS A 72 0.50 -21.89 -18.56
N GLU A 73 1.03 -21.75 -19.78
CA GLU A 73 0.20 -21.66 -20.98
C GLU A 73 -0.64 -22.93 -21.20
N MET A 74 -0.09 -24.09 -20.86
CA MET A 74 -0.81 -25.37 -20.95
C MET A 74 -1.86 -25.57 -19.85
N CYS A 75 -1.72 -24.92 -18.69
CA CYS A 75 -2.73 -25.00 -17.62
C CYS A 75 -4.14 -24.59 -18.10
N ILE A 76 -4.22 -23.60 -18.99
CA ILE A 76 -5.49 -23.14 -19.58
C ILE A 76 -6.19 -24.24 -20.39
N LEU A 77 -5.43 -25.14 -21.02
CA LEU A 77 -6.00 -26.27 -21.78
C LEU A 77 -6.66 -27.28 -20.84
N PHE A 78 -6.07 -27.53 -19.66
CA PHE A 78 -6.65 -28.45 -18.68
C PHE A 78 -7.95 -27.89 -18.09
N ASP A 79 -7.97 -26.61 -17.71
CA ASP A 79 -9.15 -25.98 -17.08
C ASP A 79 -10.40 -25.97 -17.98
N ASN A 80 -10.24 -25.96 -19.31
CA ASN A 80 -11.36 -26.00 -20.26
C ASN A 80 -11.88 -27.42 -20.53
N HIS A 81 -11.14 -28.46 -20.13
CA HIS A 81 -11.46 -29.87 -20.33
C HIS A 81 -11.69 -30.64 -19.00
N ASP A 82 -11.85 -29.88 -17.91
CA ASP A 82 -11.96 -30.34 -16.52
C ASP A 82 -13.13 -31.29 -16.26
N GLU A 83 -12.86 -32.57 -16.40
CA GLU A 83 -13.49 -33.63 -15.63
C GLU A 83 -12.43 -34.67 -15.23
N ILE A 84 -11.28 -34.21 -14.72
CA ILE A 84 -10.26 -35.10 -14.16
C ILE A 84 -9.99 -34.72 -12.71
N THR A 85 -10.75 -35.33 -11.80
CA THR A 85 -10.71 -35.06 -10.35
C THR A 85 -9.66 -35.87 -9.59
N ASP A 86 -9.02 -36.82 -10.26
CA ASP A 86 -8.04 -37.74 -9.68
C ASP A 86 -6.67 -37.04 -9.66
N PHE A 87 -5.99 -36.97 -8.52
CA PHE A 87 -4.65 -36.36 -8.36
C PHE A 87 -3.69 -37.45 -7.89
N ASN A 88 -2.72 -37.83 -8.74
CA ASN A 88 -1.72 -38.83 -8.42
C ASN A 88 -0.37 -38.47 -9.08
N GLU A 89 0.72 -38.50 -8.31
CA GLU A 89 2.06 -38.33 -8.88
C GLU A 89 2.43 -39.48 -9.83
N ASN A 90 1.90 -40.68 -9.57
CA ASN A 90 2.16 -41.86 -10.38
C ASN A 90 1.06 -42.11 -11.43
N TYR A 91 1.46 -42.11 -12.71
CA TYR A 91 0.57 -42.37 -13.86
C TYR A 91 -0.24 -43.66 -13.71
N GLU A 92 0.35 -44.69 -13.10
CA GLU A 92 -0.26 -46.01 -12.96
C GLU A 92 -1.51 -45.99 -12.08
N ASN A 93 -1.55 -45.07 -11.09
CA ASN A 93 -2.64 -44.96 -10.12
C ASN A 93 -3.89 -44.24 -10.66
N TYR A 94 -3.80 -43.63 -11.84
CA TYR A 94 -4.96 -42.98 -12.46
C TYR A 94 -6.00 -43.97 -12.96
N SER A 95 -7.27 -43.61 -12.80
CA SER A 95 -8.40 -44.32 -13.40
C SER A 95 -8.24 -44.44 -14.94
N ASN A 96 -8.82 -45.49 -15.52
CA ASN A 96 -8.77 -45.70 -16.98
C ASN A 96 -9.46 -44.57 -17.77
N GLU A 97 -10.49 -43.95 -17.19
CA GLU A 97 -11.16 -42.79 -17.79
C GLU A 97 -10.23 -41.57 -17.82
N THR A 98 -9.51 -41.32 -16.71
CA THR A 98 -8.50 -40.27 -16.62
C THR A 98 -7.38 -40.47 -17.63
N LYS A 99 -6.89 -41.70 -17.78
CA LYS A 99 -5.85 -42.04 -18.76
C LYS A 99 -6.30 -41.77 -20.21
N LEU A 100 -7.56 -42.06 -20.54
CA LEU A 100 -8.13 -41.76 -21.85
C LEU A 100 -8.22 -40.25 -22.11
N LYS A 101 -8.73 -39.48 -21.13
CA LYS A 101 -8.82 -38.01 -21.21
C LYS A 101 -7.42 -37.39 -21.39
N LEU A 102 -6.43 -37.84 -20.62
CA LEU A 102 -5.03 -37.42 -20.76
C LEU A 102 -4.45 -37.78 -22.13
N GLY A 103 -4.75 -38.96 -22.67
CA GLY A 103 -4.34 -39.36 -24.02
C GLY A 103 -4.87 -38.41 -25.11
N ASN A 104 -6.14 -38.03 -25.03
CA ASN A 104 -6.74 -37.07 -25.97
C ASN A 104 -6.09 -35.68 -25.85
N ILE A 105 -5.82 -35.22 -24.63
CA ILE A 105 -5.12 -33.95 -24.38
C ILE A 105 -3.71 -34.02 -24.97
N LEU A 106 -2.99 -35.12 -24.77
CA LEU A 106 -1.65 -35.32 -25.32
C LEU A 106 -1.64 -35.21 -26.85
N GLU A 107 -2.67 -35.72 -27.53
CA GLU A 107 -2.78 -35.59 -28.98
C GLU A 107 -3.01 -34.14 -29.41
N MET A 108 -3.80 -33.39 -28.66
CA MET A 108 -4.05 -31.96 -28.89
C MET A 108 -2.81 -31.11 -28.59
N THR A 109 -1.96 -31.51 -27.65
CA THR A 109 -0.74 -30.79 -27.26
C THR A 109 0.50 -31.14 -28.10
N LYS A 110 0.40 -32.09 -29.06
CA LYS A 110 1.50 -32.39 -30.02
C LYS A 110 1.97 -31.16 -30.81
N GLY A 111 1.12 -30.14 -30.98
CA GLY A 111 1.48 -28.85 -31.56
C GLY A 111 2.36 -27.95 -30.66
N HIS A 112 2.44 -28.24 -29.36
CA HIS A 112 3.14 -27.47 -28.33
C HIS A 112 4.42 -28.17 -27.80
N GLN A 113 4.93 -29.17 -28.52
CA GLN A 113 6.17 -29.90 -28.19
C GLN A 113 6.18 -30.67 -26.85
N VAL A 114 5.02 -31.07 -26.31
CA VAL A 114 4.97 -32.02 -25.19
C VAL A 114 5.53 -33.37 -25.65
N LYS A 115 6.62 -33.83 -25.02
CA LYS A 115 7.41 -34.98 -25.49
C LYS A 115 6.71 -36.31 -25.22
N ASP A 116 6.13 -36.45 -24.04
CA ASP A 116 5.50 -37.69 -23.59
C ASP A 116 4.42 -37.47 -22.52
N MET A 117 3.80 -38.58 -22.10
CA MET A 117 2.77 -38.59 -21.06
C MET A 117 3.32 -38.17 -19.68
N THR A 118 4.60 -38.43 -19.40
CA THR A 118 5.24 -38.06 -18.13
C THR A 118 5.32 -36.55 -18.00
N GLU A 119 5.75 -35.87 -19.06
CA GLU A 119 5.80 -34.41 -19.12
C GLU A 119 4.38 -33.82 -19.00
N LEU A 120 3.37 -34.41 -19.65
CA LEU A 120 1.98 -33.97 -19.52
C LEU A 120 1.45 -34.07 -18.08
N ILE A 121 1.79 -35.14 -17.36
CA ILE A 121 1.42 -35.32 -15.95
C ILE A 121 2.15 -34.32 -15.07
N LEU A 122 3.44 -34.09 -15.33
CA LEU A 122 4.21 -33.07 -14.60
C LEU A 122 3.56 -31.70 -14.76
N ILE A 123 3.24 -31.29 -15.99
CA ILE A 123 2.56 -30.00 -16.26
C ILE A 123 1.25 -29.93 -15.49
N ARG A 124 0.43 -30.97 -15.54
CA ARG A 124 -0.85 -31.01 -14.80
C ARG A 124 -0.64 -30.87 -13.30
N ASN A 125 0.34 -31.57 -12.73
CA ASN A 125 0.67 -31.48 -11.31
C ASN A 125 1.18 -30.08 -10.94
N VAL A 126 1.93 -29.42 -11.81
CA VAL A 126 2.36 -28.01 -11.64
C VAL A 126 1.17 -27.07 -11.62
N CYS A 127 0.20 -27.23 -12.53
CA CYS A 127 -1.01 -26.41 -12.57
C CYS A 127 -1.83 -26.53 -11.27
N GLU A 128 -2.00 -27.76 -10.78
CA GLU A 128 -2.74 -28.01 -9.54
C GLU A 128 -1.97 -27.51 -8.32
N ALA A 129 -0.65 -27.73 -8.28
CA ALA A 129 0.22 -27.22 -7.24
C ALA A 129 0.19 -25.69 -7.15
N GLU A 130 0.13 -24.98 -8.30
CA GLU A 130 0.00 -23.53 -8.33
C GLU A 130 -1.34 -23.09 -7.72
N LYS A 131 -2.46 -23.74 -8.05
CA LYS A 131 -3.78 -23.43 -7.47
C LYS A 131 -3.80 -23.66 -5.95
N GLU A 132 -3.35 -24.82 -5.48
CA GLU A 132 -3.34 -25.16 -4.06
C GLU A 132 -2.37 -24.28 -3.26
N SER A 133 -1.22 -23.95 -3.82
CA SER A 133 -0.27 -23.02 -3.19
C SER A 133 -0.88 -21.61 -3.05
N GLN A 134 -1.59 -21.12 -4.07
CA GLN A 134 -2.29 -19.83 -3.99
C GLN A 134 -3.44 -19.84 -2.97
N LYS A 135 -4.21 -20.93 -2.88
CA LYS A 135 -5.23 -21.11 -1.83
C LYS A 135 -4.61 -21.07 -0.43
N LEU A 136 -3.47 -21.73 -0.24
CA LEU A 136 -2.77 -21.68 1.04
C LEU A 136 -2.26 -20.28 1.36
N VAL A 137 -1.54 -19.64 0.44
CA VAL A 137 -0.97 -18.30 0.65
C VAL A 137 -2.06 -17.26 0.93
N SER A 138 -3.17 -17.27 0.18
CA SER A 138 -4.31 -16.38 0.45
C SER A 138 -4.91 -16.58 1.85
N LYS A 139 -5.04 -17.83 2.31
CA LYS A 139 -5.45 -18.12 3.70
C LYS A 139 -4.45 -17.57 4.72
N LEU A 140 -3.14 -17.69 4.45
CA LEU A 140 -2.10 -17.15 5.33
C LEU A 140 -2.12 -15.62 5.35
N TYR A 141 -2.38 -14.95 4.22
CA TYR A 141 -2.58 -13.49 4.17
C TYR A 141 -3.78 -13.05 5.01
N ALA A 142 -4.89 -13.80 4.96
CA ALA A 142 -6.08 -13.53 5.76
C ALA A 142 -5.78 -13.55 7.28
N ILE A 143 -4.87 -14.42 7.73
CA ILE A 143 -4.49 -14.51 9.14
C ILE A 143 -3.43 -13.45 9.49
N ARG A 144 -2.41 -13.28 8.64
CA ARG A 144 -1.29 -12.38 8.84
C ARG A 144 -1.73 -10.92 8.95
N SER A 145 -2.61 -10.48 8.05
CA SER A 145 -2.98 -9.09 7.87
C SER A 145 -3.52 -8.42 9.15
N PRO A 146 -4.56 -8.96 9.83
CA PRO A 146 -5.09 -8.36 11.06
C PRO A 146 -4.07 -8.33 12.20
N ILE A 147 -3.21 -9.36 12.31
CA ILE A 147 -2.18 -9.43 13.35
C ILE A 147 -1.13 -8.34 13.13
N ALA A 148 -0.62 -8.21 11.91
CA ALA A 148 0.34 -7.18 11.53
C ALA A 148 -0.23 -5.77 11.78
N THR A 149 -1.44 -5.50 11.32
CA THR A 149 -2.07 -4.18 11.46
C THR A 149 -2.42 -3.84 12.90
N ALA A 150 -2.78 -4.81 13.73
CA ALA A 150 -2.98 -4.57 15.16
C ALA A 150 -1.72 -4.00 15.83
N PHE A 151 -0.54 -4.54 15.52
CA PHE A 151 0.73 -4.00 16.03
C PHE A 151 1.00 -2.59 15.49
N ILE A 152 0.79 -2.34 14.19
CA ILE A 152 0.98 -1.02 13.59
C ILE A 152 0.08 0.01 14.26
N LEU A 153 -1.22 -0.28 14.42
CA LEU A 153 -2.17 0.64 15.05
C LEU A 153 -1.77 1.01 16.47
N VAL A 154 -1.36 0.02 17.26
CA VAL A 154 -0.86 0.25 18.62
C VAL A 154 0.33 1.21 18.58
N ILE A 155 1.32 0.98 17.73
CA ILE A 155 2.50 1.87 17.64
C ILE A 155 2.12 3.28 17.15
N VAL A 156 1.32 3.38 16.08
CA VAL A 156 1.00 4.64 15.40
C VAL A 156 0.10 5.55 16.24
N LEU A 157 -0.87 4.98 16.97
CA LEU A 157 -1.76 5.76 17.84
C LEU A 157 -1.01 6.56 18.89
N PHE A 158 0.11 6.01 19.37
CA PHE A 158 0.93 6.61 20.42
C PHE A 158 2.14 7.38 19.87
N ALA A 159 2.63 7.01 18.68
CA ALA A 159 3.78 7.65 18.05
C ALA A 159 3.59 9.16 17.86
N GLY A 160 2.44 9.60 17.33
CA GLY A 160 2.19 11.00 17.01
C GLY A 160 2.32 11.93 18.22
N SER A 161 1.54 11.68 19.28
CA SER A 161 1.54 12.49 20.50
C SER A 161 2.88 12.43 21.24
N TRP A 162 3.52 11.25 21.24
CA TRP A 162 4.81 11.06 21.91
C TRP A 162 5.96 11.79 21.21
N SER A 163 6.00 11.82 19.87
CA SER A 163 6.99 12.58 19.11
C SER A 163 6.94 14.06 19.43
N ASP A 164 5.73 14.60 19.53
CA ASP A 164 5.50 16.01 19.83
C ASP A 164 5.86 16.35 21.29
N LYS A 165 5.62 15.43 22.22
CA LYS A 165 5.90 15.63 23.66
C LYS A 165 7.39 15.55 24.00
N HIS A 166 8.12 14.62 23.38
CA HIS A 166 9.52 14.32 23.71
C HIS A 166 10.54 14.91 22.74
N ASP A 167 10.08 15.53 21.64
CA ASP A 167 10.94 16.13 20.61
C ASP A 167 11.91 15.14 19.94
N ILE A 168 11.50 13.87 19.87
CA ILE A 168 12.26 12.78 19.26
C ILE A 168 11.61 12.43 17.92
N ARG A 169 12.34 12.60 16.83
CA ARG A 169 11.85 12.36 15.45
C ARG A 169 12.73 11.40 14.68
N LYS A 170 14.05 11.47 14.86
CA LYS A 170 15.00 10.57 14.19
C LYS A 170 14.74 9.10 14.55
N ALA A 171 14.32 8.82 15.80
CA ALA A 171 13.98 7.47 16.22
C ALA A 171 12.86 6.84 15.37
N PHE A 172 11.88 7.63 14.94
CA PHE A 172 10.75 7.13 14.14
C PHE A 172 11.16 6.80 12.70
N ILE A 173 12.29 7.34 12.24
CA ILE A 173 12.90 6.97 10.97
C ILE A 173 13.76 5.70 11.15
N LEU A 174 14.49 5.60 12.27
CA LEU A 174 15.42 4.48 12.52
C LEU A 174 14.76 3.17 12.95
N VAL A 175 13.72 3.22 13.78
CA VAL A 175 13.05 2.02 14.32
C VAL A 175 12.46 1.15 13.19
N PRO A 176 11.77 1.69 12.17
CA PRO A 176 11.28 0.91 11.04
C PRO A 176 12.37 0.15 10.27
N TYR A 177 13.56 0.74 10.09
CA TYR A 177 14.69 0.06 9.45
C TYR A 177 15.07 -1.22 10.19
N ILE A 178 15.03 -1.23 11.52
CA ILE A 178 15.34 -2.43 12.32
C ILE A 178 14.33 -3.53 12.02
N GLY A 179 13.04 -3.18 11.95
CA GLY A 179 11.98 -4.12 11.60
C GLY A 179 12.16 -4.75 10.21
N GLU A 180 12.46 -3.92 9.20
CA GLU A 180 12.71 -4.36 7.84
C GLU A 180 13.97 -5.25 7.74
N MET A 181 15.06 -4.89 8.43
CA MET A 181 16.28 -5.70 8.47
C MET A 181 16.04 -7.08 9.11
N LEU A 182 15.24 -7.14 10.18
CA LEU A 182 14.85 -8.40 10.80
C LEU A 182 13.96 -9.24 9.88
N ALA A 183 13.06 -8.62 9.10
CA ALA A 183 12.29 -9.32 8.08
C ALA A 183 13.18 -9.89 6.98
N SER A 184 14.17 -9.15 6.49
CA SER A 184 15.14 -9.67 5.51
C SER A 184 15.92 -10.84 6.08
N ILE A 185 16.27 -10.83 7.37
CA ILE A 185 16.88 -12.01 8.05
C ILE A 185 15.91 -13.20 8.08
N VAL A 186 14.62 -12.99 8.37
CA VAL A 186 13.61 -14.05 8.30
C VAL A 186 13.55 -14.67 6.90
N PHE A 187 13.55 -13.85 5.85
CA PHE A 187 13.54 -14.34 4.47
C PHE A 187 14.82 -15.10 4.12
N ILE A 188 16.01 -14.62 4.55
CA ILE A 188 17.28 -15.34 4.35
C ILE A 188 17.26 -16.69 5.04
N VAL A 189 16.84 -16.76 6.32
CA VAL A 189 16.72 -18.03 7.05
C VAL A 189 15.73 -18.96 6.35
N SER A 190 14.61 -18.43 5.89
CA SER A 190 13.60 -19.20 5.15
C SER A 190 14.14 -19.74 3.82
N ALA A 191 15.03 -19.00 3.16
CA ALA A 191 15.63 -19.39 1.88
C ALA A 191 16.78 -20.40 2.06
N LEU A 192 17.52 -20.32 3.17
CA LEU A 192 18.54 -21.31 3.53
C LEU A 192 17.93 -22.68 3.87
N TYR A 193 16.76 -22.66 4.53
CA TYR A 193 15.98 -23.85 4.87
C TYR A 193 14.70 -23.90 4.03
N MET A 194 14.87 -23.93 2.72
CA MET A 194 13.78 -23.85 1.75
C MET A 194 12.82 -25.05 1.90
N ASP A 195 13.36 -26.24 2.16
CA ASP A 195 12.61 -27.50 2.19
C ASP A 195 12.14 -27.90 3.60
N GLU A 196 12.65 -27.25 4.67
CA GLU A 196 12.29 -27.59 6.05
C GLU A 196 11.37 -26.58 6.74
N ILE A 197 11.54 -25.29 6.49
CA ILE A 197 10.75 -24.24 7.16
C ILE A 197 9.46 -24.02 6.38
N PRO A 198 8.28 -23.98 7.02
CA PRO A 198 7.02 -23.81 6.31
C PRO A 198 6.78 -22.36 5.87
N ALA A 199 5.86 -22.14 4.92
CA ALA A 199 5.57 -20.82 4.34
C ALA A 199 5.11 -19.79 5.40
N GLU A 200 4.44 -20.26 6.45
CA GLU A 200 3.98 -19.45 7.60
C GLU A 200 5.09 -18.63 8.22
N TYR A 201 6.30 -19.20 8.36
CA TYR A 201 7.42 -18.51 9.00
C TYR A 201 7.84 -17.27 8.18
N ALA A 202 7.94 -17.41 6.86
CA ALA A 202 8.27 -16.31 5.97
C ALA A 202 7.14 -15.27 5.89
N ILE A 203 5.90 -15.74 5.68
CA ILE A 203 4.72 -14.88 5.51
C ILE A 203 4.44 -14.10 6.81
N TYR A 204 4.40 -14.77 7.96
CA TYR A 204 4.15 -14.11 9.24
C TYR A 204 5.34 -13.26 9.68
N GLY A 205 6.54 -13.83 9.71
CA GLY A 205 7.73 -13.12 10.16
C GLY A 205 8.06 -11.91 9.28
N GLY A 206 7.88 -12.02 7.97
CA GLY A 206 8.18 -10.98 6.99
C GLY A 206 7.31 -9.71 7.08
N LYS A 207 6.14 -9.76 7.75
CA LYS A 207 5.27 -8.58 7.92
C LYS A 207 4.91 -8.28 9.38
N ILE A 208 4.77 -9.27 10.25
CA ILE A 208 4.50 -9.03 11.67
C ILE A 208 5.71 -8.39 12.34
N ILE A 209 6.93 -8.82 12.01
CA ILE A 209 8.14 -8.23 12.61
C ILE A 209 8.25 -6.75 12.24
N PRO A 210 8.25 -6.32 10.96
CA PRO A 210 8.25 -4.89 10.62
C PRO A 210 7.13 -4.11 11.29
N SER A 211 5.94 -4.71 11.42
CA SER A 211 4.76 -4.10 12.06
C SER A 211 4.97 -3.78 13.54
N ILE A 212 5.66 -4.65 14.29
CA ILE A 212 6.03 -4.39 15.69
C ILE A 212 6.94 -3.15 15.80
N PHE A 213 7.77 -2.91 14.79
CA PHE A 213 8.64 -1.73 14.68
C PHE A 213 7.95 -0.56 13.95
N GLY A 214 6.63 -0.62 13.76
CA GLY A 214 5.79 0.43 13.16
C GLY A 214 5.79 0.49 11.62
N GLY A 215 6.66 -0.30 10.97
CA GLY A 215 6.73 -0.46 9.52
C GLY A 215 6.84 0.85 8.73
N GLN A 216 6.39 0.79 7.48
CA GLN A 216 6.33 1.95 6.57
C GLN A 216 5.53 3.11 7.15
N THR A 217 4.46 2.84 7.90
CA THR A 217 3.59 3.88 8.47
C THR A 217 4.34 4.76 9.48
N LEU A 218 5.08 4.16 10.42
CA LEU A 218 5.88 4.91 11.38
C LEU A 218 7.02 5.68 10.69
N PHE A 219 7.64 5.09 9.67
CA PHE A 219 8.66 5.76 8.87
C PHE A 219 8.12 7.06 8.25
N MET A 220 6.94 6.99 7.62
CA MET A 220 6.29 8.15 7.00
C MET A 220 5.90 9.21 8.04
N ILE A 221 5.40 8.81 9.21
CA ILE A 221 5.13 9.73 10.33
C ILE A 221 6.41 10.44 10.77
N GLY A 222 7.50 9.70 10.95
CA GLY A 222 8.81 10.24 11.31
C GLY A 222 9.31 11.26 10.29
N VAL A 223 9.22 10.93 9.00
CA VAL A 223 9.62 11.82 7.90
C VAL A 223 8.75 13.09 7.84
N HIS A 224 7.42 12.95 7.89
CA HIS A 224 6.53 14.10 7.87
C HIS A 224 6.74 15.01 9.09
N SER A 225 6.86 14.44 10.30
CA SER A 225 7.16 15.20 11.52
C SER A 225 8.54 15.88 11.46
N TYR A 226 9.54 15.23 10.88
CA TYR A 226 10.85 15.84 10.67
C TYR A 226 10.80 17.02 9.69
N MET A 227 10.07 16.88 8.58
CA MET A 227 9.93 17.93 7.57
C MET A 227 9.15 19.16 8.06
N THR A 228 8.15 18.99 8.93
CA THR A 228 7.34 20.11 9.45
C THR A 228 8.15 21.06 10.34
N VAL A 229 9.18 20.56 11.02
CA VAL A 229 10.08 21.35 11.89
C VAL A 229 11.28 21.91 11.13
N THR A 230 11.80 21.17 10.14
CA THR A 230 12.96 21.62 9.34
C THR A 230 12.62 22.57 8.21
N THR A 231 11.33 22.72 7.89
CA THR A 231 10.83 23.60 6.83
C THR A 231 10.01 24.73 7.42
N SER A 232 10.20 25.95 6.90
CA SER A 232 9.36 27.09 7.26
C SER A 232 7.92 26.91 6.79
N GLU A 233 6.97 27.55 7.47
CA GLU A 233 5.54 27.38 7.22
C GLU A 233 5.13 27.72 5.78
N GLU A 234 5.76 28.73 5.20
CA GLU A 234 5.53 29.18 3.82
C GLU A 234 5.85 28.09 2.79
N TYR A 235 6.94 27.34 3.00
CA TYR A 235 7.43 26.32 2.05
C TYR A 235 7.02 24.89 2.44
N ARG A 236 6.37 24.69 3.59
CA ARG A 236 6.02 23.36 4.14
C ARG A 236 5.21 22.51 3.16
N THR A 237 4.18 23.10 2.55
CA THR A 237 3.33 22.40 1.57
C THR A 237 4.11 22.00 0.33
N PHE A 238 4.95 22.90 -0.20
CA PHE A 238 5.79 22.60 -1.37
C PHE A 238 6.79 21.49 -1.06
N ARG A 239 7.44 21.53 0.11
CA ARG A 239 8.40 20.51 0.55
C ARG A 239 7.77 19.12 0.68
N ILE A 240 6.61 19.02 1.33
CA ILE A 240 5.88 17.75 1.47
C ILE A 240 5.43 17.24 0.10
N GLY A 241 4.98 18.14 -0.79
CA GLY A 241 4.61 17.80 -2.17
C GLY A 241 5.79 17.24 -2.97
N PHE A 242 6.96 17.88 -2.89
CA PHE A 242 8.19 17.40 -3.53
C PHE A 242 8.60 16.01 -3.03
N TYR A 243 8.58 15.79 -1.71
CA TYR A 243 8.88 14.48 -1.13
C TYR A 243 7.90 13.41 -1.64
N SER A 244 6.60 13.72 -1.69
CA SER A 244 5.59 12.79 -2.20
C SER A 244 5.83 12.43 -3.66
N MET A 245 6.16 13.42 -4.51
CA MET A 245 6.55 13.18 -5.90
C MET A 245 7.79 12.29 -5.99
N PHE A 246 8.81 12.53 -5.16
CA PHE A 246 10.02 11.71 -5.12
C PHE A 246 9.71 10.23 -4.85
N ILE A 247 8.85 9.94 -3.88
CA ILE A 247 8.43 8.56 -3.57
C ILE A 247 7.67 7.94 -4.76
N THR A 248 6.77 8.68 -5.41
CA THR A 248 6.06 8.19 -6.59
C THR A 248 7.02 7.89 -7.75
N PHE A 249 7.97 8.79 -8.03
CA PHE A 249 9.00 8.56 -9.05
C PHE A 249 9.86 7.34 -8.71
N LEU A 250 10.25 7.18 -7.44
CA LEU A 250 10.96 6.00 -6.99
C LEU A 250 10.17 4.73 -7.31
N GLY A 251 8.87 4.69 -7.04
CA GLY A 251 8.02 3.55 -7.40
C GLY A 251 7.97 3.26 -8.90
N ILE A 252 7.85 4.28 -9.74
CA ILE A 252 7.85 4.12 -11.20
C ILE A 252 9.16 3.49 -11.69
N PHE A 253 10.31 3.95 -11.21
CA PHE A 253 11.60 3.45 -11.66
C PHE A 253 12.05 2.16 -10.96
N ALA A 254 11.68 1.96 -9.71
CA ALA A 254 12.11 0.80 -8.93
C ALA A 254 11.25 -0.45 -9.16
N SER A 255 9.96 -0.31 -9.48
CA SER A 255 9.07 -1.47 -9.66
C SER A 255 9.57 -2.44 -10.74
N PRO A 256 9.91 -2.00 -11.98
CA PRO A 256 10.38 -2.92 -13.03
C PRO A 256 11.70 -3.61 -12.70
N LEU A 257 12.53 -3.00 -11.83
CA LEU A 257 13.77 -3.63 -11.39
C LEU A 257 13.49 -4.92 -10.62
N SER A 258 12.34 -5.05 -9.95
CA SER A 258 11.99 -6.28 -9.25
C SER A 258 11.99 -7.51 -10.16
N GLY A 259 11.42 -7.41 -11.37
CA GLY A 259 11.43 -8.49 -12.34
C GLY A 259 12.84 -8.83 -12.83
N VAL A 260 13.63 -7.81 -13.15
CA VAL A 260 15.03 -7.98 -13.61
C VAL A 260 15.90 -8.65 -12.55
N PHE A 261 15.82 -8.19 -11.30
CA PHE A 261 16.59 -8.77 -10.21
C PHE A 261 16.12 -10.18 -9.85
N PHE A 262 14.83 -10.47 -9.98
CA PHE A 262 14.28 -11.81 -9.78
C PHE A 262 14.80 -12.82 -10.82
N GLU A 263 15.03 -12.40 -12.07
CA GLU A 263 15.57 -13.29 -13.13
C GLU A 263 17.08 -13.53 -13.00
N ILE A 264 17.83 -12.61 -12.39
CA ILE A 264 19.30 -12.66 -12.34
C ILE A 264 19.82 -13.23 -11.01
N LEU A 265 19.12 -12.99 -9.90
CA LEU A 265 19.55 -13.39 -8.56
C LEU A 265 18.75 -14.58 -8.04
N ASN A 266 19.39 -15.44 -7.25
CA ASN A 266 18.65 -16.40 -6.43
C ASN A 266 18.05 -15.72 -5.18
N TYR A 267 17.16 -16.42 -4.47
CA TYR A 267 16.48 -15.88 -3.28
C TYR A 267 17.45 -15.39 -2.19
N ILE A 268 18.51 -16.15 -1.92
CA ILE A 268 19.49 -15.80 -0.87
C ILE A 268 20.21 -14.50 -1.22
N GLU A 269 20.68 -14.38 -2.47
CA GLU A 269 21.31 -13.17 -3.00
C GLU A 269 20.36 -11.97 -2.98
N LEU A 270 19.10 -12.17 -3.40
CA LEU A 270 18.08 -11.14 -3.44
C LEU A 270 17.75 -10.59 -2.04
N PHE A 271 17.53 -11.47 -1.06
CA PHE A 271 17.25 -11.07 0.32
C PHE A 271 18.48 -10.48 1.02
N THR A 272 19.68 -10.96 0.70
CA THR A 272 20.93 -10.37 1.19
C THR A 272 21.16 -8.97 0.62
N LEU A 273 20.89 -8.77 -0.67
CA LEU A 273 20.94 -7.45 -1.30
C LEU A 273 19.99 -6.47 -0.59
N SER A 274 18.75 -6.88 -0.34
CA SER A 274 17.79 -6.09 0.44
C SER A 274 18.35 -5.70 1.82
N LEU A 275 18.88 -6.67 2.58
CA LEU A 275 19.46 -6.43 3.89
C LEU A 275 20.64 -5.44 3.83
N THR A 276 21.50 -5.54 2.82
CA THR A 276 22.62 -4.61 2.65
C THR A 276 22.15 -3.18 2.34
N ILE A 277 21.18 -3.01 1.46
CA ILE A 277 20.59 -1.70 1.11
C ILE A 277 19.98 -1.05 2.36
N GLN A 278 19.21 -1.82 3.14
CA GLN A 278 18.59 -1.34 4.37
C GLN A 278 19.63 -0.99 5.44
N THR A 279 20.69 -1.80 5.58
CA THR A 279 21.79 -1.51 6.51
C THR A 279 22.52 -0.21 6.13
N ILE A 280 22.78 0.00 4.84
CA ILE A 280 23.37 1.25 4.34
C ILE A 280 22.44 2.43 4.64
N GLY A 281 21.14 2.29 4.40
CA GLY A 281 20.13 3.30 4.73
C GLY A 281 20.10 3.65 6.22
N PHE A 282 20.10 2.63 7.08
CA PHE A 282 20.14 2.79 8.53
C PHE A 282 21.38 3.55 9.00
N LEU A 283 22.57 3.15 8.52
CA LEU A 283 23.83 3.84 8.81
C LEU A 283 23.82 5.28 8.26
N PHE A 284 23.26 5.49 7.08
CA PHE A 284 23.11 6.82 6.49
C PHE A 284 22.28 7.75 7.39
N VAL A 285 21.14 7.28 7.91
CA VAL A 285 20.31 8.07 8.84
C VAL A 285 21.08 8.37 10.13
N ILE A 286 21.80 7.39 10.69
CA ILE A 286 22.61 7.62 11.90
C ILE A 286 23.64 8.73 11.68
N ILE A 287 24.37 8.69 10.55
CA ILE A 287 25.51 9.58 10.29
C ILE A 287 25.07 10.96 9.80
N PHE A 288 24.10 11.03 8.88
CA PHE A 288 23.83 12.25 8.11
C PHE A 288 22.55 13.00 8.51
N VAL A 289 21.59 12.33 9.16
CA VAL A 289 20.33 12.95 9.62
C VAL A 289 20.48 13.36 11.09
N PRO A 290 20.60 14.66 11.41
CA PRO A 290 20.70 15.12 12.80
C PRO A 290 19.35 14.99 13.53
N GLU A 291 19.39 14.84 14.86
CA GLU A 291 18.16 15.00 15.66
C GLU A 291 17.77 16.48 15.71
N VAL A 292 16.48 16.77 15.53
CA VAL A 292 15.95 18.14 15.52
C VAL A 292 15.05 18.32 16.73
N LYS A 293 15.43 19.25 17.61
CA LYS A 293 14.62 19.66 18.77
C LYS A 293 13.75 20.86 18.37
N ILE A 294 12.50 20.93 18.81
CA ILE A 294 11.71 22.16 18.66
C ILE A 294 12.41 23.25 19.48
N THR A 295 12.89 24.30 18.81
CA THR A 295 13.27 25.53 19.49
C THR A 295 11.97 26.16 20.01
N PRO A 296 11.83 26.43 21.31
CA PRO A 296 10.61 27.02 21.86
C PRO A 296 10.53 28.48 21.39
N GLN A 297 9.91 28.72 20.24
CA GLN A 297 9.47 30.04 19.86
C GLN A 297 7.97 30.13 20.17
N VAL A 298 7.67 30.96 21.18
CA VAL A 298 6.31 31.38 21.61
C VAL A 298 5.49 30.34 22.40
N LYS A 299 6.03 29.89 23.55
CA LYS A 299 5.21 29.65 24.75
C LYS A 299 5.59 30.71 25.80
N GLU A 300 5.28 31.96 25.50
CA GLU A 300 5.32 33.01 26.51
C GLU A 300 3.88 33.34 26.89
N LYS A 301 3.57 33.17 28.19
CA LYS A 301 2.34 33.55 28.90
C LYS A 301 1.09 32.69 28.66
N SER A 302 1.06 31.52 29.31
CA SER A 302 -0.01 31.17 30.25
C SER A 302 0.30 29.83 30.91
N LEU A 303 0.12 29.79 32.23
CA LEU A 303 0.27 28.64 33.14
C LEU A 303 1.70 28.39 33.67
N GLU A 304 2.31 29.44 34.23
CA GLU A 304 3.12 29.25 35.44
C GLU A 304 2.16 29.06 36.62
N ALA A 305 1.94 27.80 37.02
CA ALA A 305 1.68 27.34 38.40
C ALA A 305 1.11 25.91 38.36
N MET A 306 1.98 24.91 38.47
CA MET A 306 1.85 23.80 39.43
C MET A 306 2.93 22.74 39.19
N ALA A 307 3.80 22.61 40.19
CA ALA A 307 4.70 21.50 40.54
C ALA A 307 5.92 21.18 39.63
N PRO A 308 7.10 20.90 40.24
CA PRO A 308 8.28 20.46 39.52
C PRO A 308 8.19 18.94 39.29
N GLU A 309 7.83 18.49 38.08
CA GLU A 309 8.04 17.09 37.74
C GLU A 309 9.52 16.84 37.44
N HIS A 310 10.14 16.07 38.32
CA HIS A 310 11.43 15.42 38.13
C HIS A 310 11.48 14.79 36.72
N LYS A 311 12.29 15.35 35.81
CA LYS A 311 12.68 14.69 34.56
C LYS A 311 13.56 13.48 34.87
N SER A 312 12.93 12.38 35.24
CA SER A 312 13.55 11.06 35.27
C SER A 312 13.59 10.54 33.84
N ASN A 313 14.77 10.58 33.20
CA ASN A 313 15.03 9.98 31.89
C ASN A 313 15.09 8.44 31.96
N SER A 314 14.12 7.81 32.64
CA SER A 314 14.03 6.35 32.67
C SER A 314 13.25 5.87 31.45
N LEU A 315 13.84 4.94 30.68
CA LEU A 315 13.19 4.26 29.55
C LEU A 315 11.81 3.70 29.93
N SER A 316 11.65 3.26 31.19
CA SER A 316 10.38 2.76 31.72
C SER A 316 9.28 3.82 31.84
N PHE A 317 9.63 5.08 32.10
CA PHE A 317 8.70 6.21 32.13
C PHE A 317 8.28 6.60 30.71
N LEU A 318 9.24 6.64 29.77
CA LEU A 318 8.98 6.93 28.36
C LEU A 318 8.03 5.90 27.71
N ILE A 319 8.19 4.62 28.05
CA ILE A 319 7.30 3.56 27.56
C ILE A 319 5.90 3.66 28.18
N LYS A 320 5.78 3.94 29.49
CA LYS A 320 4.46 4.10 30.13
C LYS A 320 3.70 5.30 29.60
N ASP A 321 4.40 6.40 29.33
CA ASP A 321 3.83 7.62 28.75
C ASP A 321 3.43 7.42 27.28
N PHE A 322 4.14 6.57 26.55
CA PHE A 322 3.76 6.20 25.18
C PHE A 322 2.36 5.58 25.17
N PHE A 323 2.04 4.63 26.04
CA PHE A 323 0.77 3.88 26.04
C PHE A 323 -0.41 4.55 26.79
N ASP A 324 -0.46 5.89 26.89
CA ASP A 324 -1.54 6.58 27.61
C ASP A 324 -2.89 6.57 26.82
N PRO A 325 -3.97 5.93 27.34
CA PRO A 325 -5.26 5.84 26.66
C PRO A 325 -5.98 7.18 26.43
N SER A 326 -5.60 8.24 27.15
CA SER A 326 -6.22 9.57 27.03
C SER A 326 -6.13 10.13 25.60
N HIS A 327 -5.08 9.79 24.86
CA HIS A 327 -4.88 10.19 23.46
C HIS A 327 -5.97 9.67 22.51
N ILE A 328 -6.54 8.50 22.80
CA ILE A 328 -7.59 7.89 21.97
C ILE A 328 -8.94 8.56 22.25
N VAL A 329 -9.24 8.83 23.52
CA VAL A 329 -10.50 9.48 23.93
C VAL A 329 -10.61 10.89 23.35
N ASP A 330 -9.50 11.64 23.34
CA ASP A 330 -9.44 12.97 22.77
C ASP A 330 -9.65 12.99 21.25
N ALA A 331 -9.18 11.96 20.52
CA ALA A 331 -9.37 11.83 19.08
C ALA A 331 -10.85 11.66 18.70
N PHE A 332 -11.57 10.78 19.41
CA PHE A 332 -12.98 10.50 19.13
C PHE A 332 -13.94 11.60 19.62
N SER A 333 -13.52 12.42 20.60
CA SER A 333 -14.33 13.54 21.11
C SER A 333 -14.76 14.51 19.99
N VAL A 334 -13.94 14.67 18.94
CA VAL A 334 -14.18 15.59 17.82
C VAL A 334 -15.37 15.19 16.94
N LEU A 335 -15.74 13.91 16.92
CA LEU A 335 -16.92 13.42 16.20
C LEU A 335 -18.22 13.77 16.92
N THR A 336 -18.15 13.99 18.23
CA THR A 336 -19.30 14.25 19.10
C THR A 336 -19.56 15.74 19.33
N LYS A 337 -18.60 16.61 19.02
CA LYS A 337 -18.75 18.07 19.15
C LYS A 337 -19.90 18.59 18.29
N SER A 338 -20.80 19.37 18.90
CA SER A 338 -21.87 20.06 18.18
C SER A 338 -21.26 21.07 17.21
N ARG A 339 -21.78 21.11 15.98
CA ARG A 339 -21.33 22.03 14.92
C ARG A 339 -22.55 22.66 14.28
N ASP A 340 -22.41 23.88 13.82
CA ASP A 340 -23.51 24.65 13.24
C ASP A 340 -23.97 24.04 11.90
N GLY A 341 -25.29 24.00 11.72
CA GLY A 341 -25.95 23.57 10.49
C GLY A 341 -25.67 22.11 10.10
N ASN A 342 -25.36 21.89 8.82
CA ASN A 342 -25.11 20.56 8.26
C ASN A 342 -23.64 20.12 8.40
N SER A 343 -22.76 20.91 9.01
CA SER A 343 -21.31 20.68 9.05
C SER A 343 -20.93 19.34 9.70
N ARG A 344 -21.65 18.92 10.75
CA ARG A 344 -21.46 17.60 11.37
C ARG A 344 -21.84 16.46 10.43
N LYS A 345 -22.95 16.59 9.69
CA LYS A 345 -23.39 15.58 8.71
C LYS A 345 -22.40 15.47 7.55
N THR A 346 -21.89 16.61 7.08
CA THR A 346 -20.84 16.65 6.05
C THR A 346 -19.56 15.96 6.54
N LEU A 347 -19.11 16.25 7.77
CA LEU A 347 -17.93 15.61 8.34
C LEU A 347 -18.07 14.08 8.42
N ILE A 348 -19.20 13.58 8.94
CA ILE A 348 -19.46 12.14 9.04
C ILE A 348 -19.51 11.50 7.64
N ALA A 349 -20.16 12.14 6.68
CA ALA A 349 -20.21 11.65 5.30
C ALA A 349 -18.82 11.61 4.65
N VAL A 350 -17.95 12.59 4.91
CA VAL A 350 -16.57 12.58 4.39
C VAL A 350 -15.72 11.47 5.03
N ILE A 351 -15.86 11.23 6.33
CA ILE A 351 -15.20 10.10 7.01
C ILE A 351 -15.72 8.76 6.48
N LEU A 352 -17.01 8.67 6.17
CA LEU A 352 -17.59 7.48 5.54
C LEU A 352 -17.03 7.26 4.13
N CYS A 353 -16.90 8.30 3.30
CA CYS A 353 -16.22 8.21 2.01
C CYS A 353 -14.76 7.72 2.15
N ASN A 354 -14.02 8.22 3.15
CA ASN A 354 -12.67 7.73 3.44
C ASN A 354 -12.68 6.24 3.76
N THR A 355 -13.56 5.82 4.67
CA THR A 355 -13.67 4.42 5.10
C THR A 355 -13.97 3.53 3.89
N LEU A 356 -14.99 3.86 3.09
CA LEU A 356 -15.39 3.09 1.91
C LEU A 356 -14.29 3.00 0.85
N PHE A 357 -13.45 4.03 0.71
CA PHE A 357 -12.28 3.98 -0.17
C PHE A 357 -11.22 3.01 0.36
N PHE A 358 -10.87 3.09 1.66
CA PHE A 358 -9.85 2.21 2.20
C PHE A 358 -10.32 0.75 2.26
N VAL A 359 -11.61 0.48 2.45
CA VAL A 359 -12.15 -0.90 2.35
C VAL A 359 -11.70 -1.61 1.07
N THR A 360 -11.71 -0.93 -0.09
CA THR A 360 -11.32 -1.56 -1.37
C THR A 360 -9.83 -1.85 -1.45
N MET A 361 -8.99 -1.19 -0.65
CA MET A 361 -7.53 -1.45 -0.61
C MET A 361 -7.18 -2.83 -0.05
N GLY A 362 -8.15 -3.53 0.59
CA GLY A 362 -7.95 -4.87 1.10
C GLY A 362 -7.60 -5.92 0.03
N GLU A 363 -7.78 -5.60 -1.25
CA GLU A 363 -7.55 -6.51 -2.38
C GLU A 363 -6.12 -6.45 -2.99
N GLU A 364 -5.30 -5.45 -2.64
CA GLU A 364 -3.99 -5.20 -3.27
C GLU A 364 -3.07 -6.43 -3.33
N GLY A 365 -3.00 -7.21 -2.24
CA GLY A 365 -2.17 -8.41 -2.16
C GLY A 365 -2.61 -9.56 -3.09
N LEU A 366 -3.82 -9.50 -3.64
CA LEU A 366 -4.37 -10.53 -4.51
C LEU A 366 -4.14 -10.24 -6.00
N TYR A 367 -3.75 -9.01 -6.38
CA TYR A 367 -3.49 -8.65 -7.77
C TYR A 367 -2.43 -9.54 -8.42
N ILE A 368 -1.33 -9.81 -7.72
CA ILE A 368 -0.28 -10.69 -8.24
C ILE A 368 -0.78 -12.13 -8.42
N LEU A 369 -1.50 -12.68 -7.43
CA LEU A 369 -2.09 -14.03 -7.51
C LEU A 369 -3.11 -14.13 -8.66
N PHE A 370 -3.95 -13.11 -8.80
CA PHE A 370 -4.92 -12.99 -9.89
C PHE A 370 -4.23 -12.98 -11.26
N THR A 371 -3.20 -12.14 -11.46
CA THR A 371 -2.48 -12.07 -12.75
C THR A 371 -1.68 -13.34 -13.05
N ARG A 372 -1.15 -14.02 -12.04
CA ARG A 372 -0.54 -15.35 -12.21
C ARG A 372 -1.55 -16.36 -12.75
N THR A 373 -2.75 -16.38 -12.16
CA THR A 373 -3.80 -17.35 -12.53
C THR A 373 -4.47 -17.03 -13.87
N GLN A 374 -4.75 -15.76 -14.16
CA GLN A 374 -5.50 -15.37 -15.37
C GLN A 374 -4.61 -15.05 -16.57
N LEU A 375 -3.40 -14.55 -16.34
CA LEU A 375 -2.52 -14.02 -17.39
C LEU A 375 -1.16 -14.71 -17.46
N ASN A 376 -0.91 -15.71 -16.59
CA ASN A 376 0.36 -16.42 -16.47
C ASN A 376 1.56 -15.52 -16.13
N TRP A 377 1.32 -14.33 -15.62
CA TRP A 377 2.36 -13.35 -15.32
C TRP A 377 3.28 -13.80 -14.19
N THR A 378 4.54 -13.37 -14.25
CA THR A 378 5.48 -13.41 -13.14
C THR A 378 6.15 -12.03 -13.02
N THR A 379 7.12 -11.74 -13.88
CA THR A 379 7.88 -10.49 -13.89
C THR A 379 7.09 -9.35 -14.52
N GLU A 380 6.12 -9.64 -15.39
CA GLU A 380 5.24 -8.66 -16.05
C GLU A 380 4.42 -7.86 -15.03
N PHE A 381 4.10 -8.46 -13.89
CA PHE A 381 3.40 -7.78 -12.80
C PHE A 381 4.15 -6.52 -12.35
N SER A 382 5.48 -6.55 -12.36
CA SER A 382 6.30 -5.41 -11.96
C SER A 382 6.22 -4.22 -12.94
N ILE A 383 6.08 -4.52 -14.23
CA ILE A 383 5.86 -3.53 -15.29
C ILE A 383 4.45 -2.96 -15.18
N PHE A 384 3.47 -3.78 -14.82
CA PHE A 384 2.11 -3.34 -14.59
C PHE A 384 2.00 -2.38 -13.39
N ILE A 385 2.72 -2.62 -12.29
CA ILE A 385 2.78 -1.68 -11.16
C ILE A 385 3.42 -0.35 -11.56
N MET A 386 4.50 -0.36 -12.35
CA MET A 386 5.06 0.87 -12.93
C MET A 386 4.00 1.63 -13.73
N TYR A 387 3.27 0.92 -14.60
CA TYR A 387 2.23 1.49 -15.43
C TYR A 387 1.09 2.12 -14.59
N LEU A 388 0.56 1.41 -13.59
CA LEU A 388 -0.46 1.95 -12.69
C LEU A 388 0.03 3.17 -11.90
N THR A 389 1.27 3.13 -11.41
CA THR A 389 1.85 4.25 -10.67
C THR A 389 2.03 5.48 -11.57
N ALA A 390 2.49 5.29 -12.81
CA ALA A 390 2.69 6.37 -13.77
C ALA A 390 1.36 6.98 -14.24
N THR A 391 0.37 6.16 -14.58
CA THR A 391 -0.96 6.62 -15.00
C THR A 391 -1.67 7.35 -13.86
N SER A 392 -1.62 6.81 -12.63
CA SER A 392 -2.25 7.44 -11.48
C SER A 392 -1.61 8.79 -11.09
N LEU A 393 -0.30 8.97 -11.31
CA LEU A 393 0.37 10.27 -11.18
C LEU A 393 -0.15 11.27 -12.22
N ILE A 394 -0.29 10.85 -13.48
CA ILE A 394 -0.87 11.68 -14.56
C ILE A 394 -2.31 12.06 -14.21
N GLY A 395 -3.14 11.10 -13.78
CA GLY A 395 -4.53 11.35 -13.40
C GLY A 395 -4.67 12.27 -12.19
N THR A 396 -3.75 12.19 -11.23
CA THR A 396 -3.66 13.14 -10.11
C THR A 396 -3.36 14.55 -10.61
N GLY A 397 -2.43 14.71 -11.55
CA GLY A 397 -2.13 16.00 -12.18
C GLY A 397 -3.34 16.57 -12.93
N ILE A 398 -4.05 15.75 -13.70
CA ILE A 398 -5.28 16.15 -14.41
C ILE A 398 -6.37 16.57 -13.40
N THR A 399 -6.60 15.77 -12.36
CA THR A 399 -7.62 16.05 -11.33
C THR A 399 -7.34 17.38 -10.63
N THR A 400 -6.09 17.62 -10.23
CA THR A 400 -5.73 18.82 -9.46
C THR A 400 -5.60 20.08 -10.34
N VAL A 401 -5.00 19.99 -11.51
CA VAL A 401 -4.76 21.16 -12.38
C VAL A 401 -5.99 21.43 -13.25
N LEU A 402 -6.45 20.44 -14.02
CA LEU A 402 -7.54 20.65 -14.96
C LEU A 402 -8.89 20.71 -14.24
N PHE A 403 -9.26 19.69 -13.48
CA PHE A 403 -10.61 19.64 -12.89
C PHE A 403 -10.78 20.61 -11.71
N ALA A 404 -9.83 20.64 -10.77
CA ALA A 404 -9.95 21.51 -9.59
C ALA A 404 -9.60 22.99 -9.89
N LYS A 405 -8.47 23.27 -10.54
CA LYS A 405 -8.00 24.66 -10.72
C LYS A 405 -8.57 25.36 -11.96
N VAL A 406 -8.59 24.70 -13.12
CA VAL A 406 -9.08 25.31 -14.38
C VAL A 406 -10.61 25.25 -14.47
N MET A 407 -11.20 24.06 -14.32
CA MET A 407 -12.64 23.83 -14.43
C MET A 407 -13.43 24.18 -13.16
N LYS A 408 -12.74 24.39 -12.03
CA LYS A 408 -13.33 24.76 -10.73
C LYS A 408 -14.41 23.80 -10.25
N PHE A 409 -14.25 22.50 -10.55
CA PHE A 409 -15.14 21.48 -10.00
C PHE A 409 -15.01 21.41 -8.48
N SER A 410 -16.15 21.28 -7.78
CA SER A 410 -16.16 21.13 -6.33
C SER A 410 -15.59 19.77 -5.90
N ASP A 411 -15.03 19.67 -4.70
CA ASP A 411 -14.41 18.43 -4.21
C ASP A 411 -15.32 17.18 -4.31
N PRO A 412 -16.64 17.23 -3.99
CA PRO A 412 -17.52 16.06 -4.18
C PRO A 412 -17.58 15.57 -5.63
N VAL A 413 -17.50 16.48 -6.62
CA VAL A 413 -17.52 16.11 -8.05
C VAL A 413 -16.23 15.37 -8.43
N LEU A 414 -15.08 15.79 -7.88
CA LEU A 414 -13.81 15.07 -8.08
C LEU A 414 -13.89 13.65 -7.51
N GLY A 415 -14.51 13.50 -6.33
CA GLY A 415 -14.80 12.19 -5.73
C GLY A 415 -15.72 11.32 -6.60
N ILE A 416 -16.77 11.89 -7.18
CA ILE A 416 -17.70 11.20 -8.10
C ILE A 416 -16.95 10.72 -9.36
N ILE A 417 -16.20 11.59 -10.03
CA ILE A 417 -15.44 11.24 -11.26
C ILE A 417 -14.46 10.11 -10.98
N SER A 418 -13.71 10.20 -9.89
CA SER A 418 -12.78 9.17 -9.45
C SER A 418 -13.48 7.84 -9.18
N THR A 419 -14.57 7.85 -8.41
CA THR A 419 -15.31 6.63 -8.05
C THR A 419 -15.98 5.98 -9.26
N LEU A 420 -16.51 6.77 -10.21
CA LEU A 420 -17.07 6.25 -11.46
C LEU A 420 -16.02 5.58 -12.35
N GLY A 421 -14.80 6.13 -12.39
CA GLY A 421 -13.68 5.50 -13.08
C GLY A 421 -13.44 4.09 -12.53
N THR A 422 -13.35 3.96 -11.21
CA THR A 422 -13.12 2.67 -10.55
C THR A 422 -14.28 1.68 -10.76
N ILE A 423 -15.55 2.13 -10.64
CA ILE A 423 -16.74 1.29 -10.90
C ILE A 423 -16.75 0.72 -12.33
N ILE A 424 -16.16 1.45 -13.29
CA ILE A 424 -16.07 0.96 -14.67
C ILE A 424 -14.86 0.03 -14.83
N SER A 425 -13.76 0.26 -14.10
CA SER A 425 -12.55 -0.56 -14.21
C SER A 425 -12.64 -1.91 -13.52
N GLU A 426 -13.26 -2.02 -12.33
CA GLU A 426 -13.29 -3.28 -11.57
C GLU A 426 -13.92 -4.45 -12.32
N PRO A 427 -15.04 -4.29 -13.06
CA PRO A 427 -15.58 -5.38 -13.85
C PRO A 427 -14.64 -5.76 -15.01
N VAL A 428 -13.91 -4.79 -15.57
CA VAL A 428 -12.92 -5.06 -16.63
C VAL A 428 -11.73 -5.84 -16.07
N TYR A 429 -11.27 -5.52 -14.86
CA TYR A 429 -10.30 -6.34 -14.11
C TYR A 429 -10.84 -7.74 -13.84
N ALA A 430 -12.04 -7.85 -13.28
CA ALA A 430 -12.66 -9.12 -12.88
C ALA A 430 -12.74 -10.15 -14.01
N PHE A 431 -12.98 -9.69 -15.24
CA PHE A 431 -13.14 -10.54 -16.42
C PHE A 431 -11.93 -10.51 -17.37
N SER A 432 -10.78 -9.95 -16.95
CA SER A 432 -9.61 -9.85 -17.81
C SER A 432 -8.97 -11.22 -18.05
N LYS A 433 -8.87 -11.63 -19.32
CA LYS A 433 -8.18 -12.86 -19.76
C LYS A 433 -6.92 -12.59 -20.59
N THR A 434 -6.61 -11.32 -20.83
CA THR A 434 -5.45 -10.91 -21.62
C THR A 434 -4.78 -9.72 -20.97
N SER A 435 -3.46 -9.62 -21.17
CA SER A 435 -2.66 -8.48 -20.72
C SER A 435 -3.27 -7.15 -21.15
N SER A 436 -3.72 -7.02 -22.40
CA SER A 436 -4.30 -5.76 -22.89
C SER A 436 -5.53 -5.31 -22.11
N MET A 437 -6.40 -6.23 -21.71
CA MET A 437 -7.62 -5.89 -20.93
C MET A 437 -7.26 -5.29 -19.57
N ILE A 438 -6.23 -5.83 -18.89
CA ILE A 438 -5.83 -5.35 -17.56
C ILE A 438 -5.19 -3.95 -17.63
N TYR A 439 -4.41 -3.67 -18.68
CA TYR A 439 -3.87 -2.33 -18.94
C TYR A 439 -4.99 -1.31 -19.29
N ILE A 440 -6.01 -1.74 -20.05
CA ILE A 440 -7.18 -0.90 -20.34
C ILE A 440 -7.95 -0.58 -19.05
N ALA A 441 -8.18 -1.57 -18.17
CA ALA A 441 -8.80 -1.34 -16.87
C ALA A 441 -8.03 -0.32 -16.03
N GLY A 442 -6.70 -0.43 -15.97
CA GLY A 442 -5.85 0.56 -15.29
C GLY A 442 -5.89 1.95 -15.92
N THR A 443 -6.07 2.05 -17.25
CA THR A 443 -6.29 3.35 -17.91
C THR A 443 -7.63 3.98 -17.50
N ILE A 444 -8.69 3.18 -17.41
CA ILE A 444 -10.02 3.65 -17.03
C ILE A 444 -9.98 4.19 -15.59
N ASP A 445 -9.23 3.54 -14.70
CA ASP A 445 -9.04 3.95 -13.31
C ASP A 445 -7.96 5.03 -13.11
N ILE A 446 -7.58 5.76 -14.16
CA ILE A 446 -6.53 6.79 -14.08
C ILE A 446 -6.79 7.84 -12.97
N PHE A 447 -8.05 8.09 -12.64
CA PHE A 447 -8.47 9.05 -11.61
C PHE A 447 -8.58 8.45 -10.20
N PHE A 448 -8.05 7.24 -9.97
CA PHE A 448 -8.10 6.52 -8.71
C PHE A 448 -7.82 7.38 -7.46
N HIS A 449 -6.76 8.20 -7.46
CA HIS A 449 -6.38 9.05 -6.33
C HIS A 449 -7.28 10.29 -6.13
N GLY A 450 -8.16 10.61 -7.08
CA GLY A 450 -8.99 11.81 -7.06
C GLY A 450 -9.93 11.86 -5.84
N ARG A 451 -10.53 10.72 -5.47
CA ARG A 451 -11.38 10.60 -4.27
C ARG A 451 -10.63 10.79 -2.96
N TYR A 452 -9.39 10.30 -2.86
CA TYR A 452 -8.55 10.52 -1.69
C TYR A 452 -8.23 12.02 -1.50
N ILE A 453 -7.86 12.70 -2.59
CA ILE A 453 -7.59 14.15 -2.60
C ILE A 453 -8.85 14.94 -2.23
N ALA A 454 -10.00 14.57 -2.80
CA ALA A 454 -11.28 15.21 -2.51
C ALA A 454 -11.64 15.11 -1.02
N VAL A 455 -11.52 13.92 -0.42
CA VAL A 455 -11.76 13.70 1.01
C VAL A 455 -10.85 14.58 1.86
N LYS A 456 -9.53 14.56 1.64
CA LYS A 456 -8.57 15.36 2.42
C LYS A 456 -8.81 16.87 2.25
N SER A 457 -9.13 17.31 1.03
CA SER A 457 -9.49 18.70 0.74
C SER A 457 -10.74 19.14 1.51
N MET A 458 -11.83 18.35 1.46
CA MET A 458 -13.06 18.66 2.20
C MET A 458 -12.83 18.71 3.71
N LEU A 459 -12.08 17.77 4.27
CA LEU A 459 -11.78 17.76 5.71
C LEU A 459 -11.02 19.01 6.14
N SER A 460 -10.04 19.45 5.35
CA SER A 460 -9.27 20.66 5.63
C SER A 460 -10.10 21.95 5.64
N LYS A 461 -11.25 21.96 4.92
CA LYS A 461 -12.18 23.10 4.86
C LYS A 461 -13.27 23.04 5.93
N LEU A 462 -13.58 21.84 6.44
CA LEU A 462 -14.66 21.60 7.41
C LEU A 462 -14.23 21.73 8.87
N VAL A 463 -12.93 21.62 9.14
CA VAL A 463 -12.38 21.46 10.49
C VAL A 463 -11.39 22.58 10.79
N GLU A 464 -11.46 23.14 12.00
CA GLU A 464 -10.52 24.16 12.46
C GLU A 464 -9.10 23.59 12.59
N LYS A 465 -8.07 24.45 12.46
CA LYS A 465 -6.66 24.03 12.47
C LYS A 465 -6.25 23.28 13.75
N ASN A 466 -6.85 23.60 14.89
CA ASN A 466 -6.64 22.97 16.20
C ASN A 466 -7.35 21.60 16.36
N GLU A 467 -8.28 21.25 15.47
CA GLU A 467 -9.02 19.99 15.46
C GLU A 467 -8.49 19.02 14.39
N LEU A 468 -7.72 19.50 13.41
CA LEU A 468 -7.20 18.69 12.30
C LEU A 468 -6.46 17.44 12.76
N GLY A 469 -5.54 17.57 13.73
CA GLY A 469 -4.77 16.44 14.23
C GLY A 469 -5.65 15.30 14.77
N ARG A 470 -6.70 15.65 15.52
CA ARG A 470 -7.66 14.68 16.08
C ARG A 470 -8.51 14.01 14.99
N VAL A 471 -8.93 14.76 13.97
CA VAL A 471 -9.64 14.19 12.82
C VAL A 471 -8.74 13.25 12.02
N TYR A 472 -7.48 13.62 11.80
CA TYR A 472 -6.50 12.75 11.14
C TYR A 472 -6.25 11.45 11.92
N SER A 473 -6.27 11.48 13.25
CA SER A 473 -6.22 10.25 14.07
C SER A 473 -7.42 9.33 13.81
N VAL A 474 -8.64 9.89 13.72
CA VAL A 474 -9.84 9.11 13.36
C VAL A 474 -9.72 8.54 11.96
N LEU A 475 -9.24 9.34 10.98
CA LEU A 475 -8.99 8.83 9.64
C LEU A 475 -8.00 7.68 9.67
N GLY A 476 -6.87 7.82 10.37
CA GLY A 476 -5.88 6.74 10.50
C GLY A 476 -6.47 5.42 10.97
N VAL A 477 -7.44 5.45 11.90
CA VAL A 477 -8.18 4.24 12.30
C VAL A 477 -9.01 3.69 11.14
N THR A 478 -9.77 4.53 10.43
CA THR A 478 -10.57 4.10 9.27
C THR A 478 -9.71 3.64 8.09
N GLU A 479 -8.49 4.17 7.95
CA GLU A 479 -7.55 3.82 6.88
C GLU A 479 -6.94 2.43 7.09
N ASN A 480 -6.95 1.88 8.32
CA ASN A 480 -6.42 0.56 8.65
C ASN A 480 -7.51 -0.53 8.78
N ILE A 481 -8.78 -0.18 8.53
CA ILE A 481 -9.90 -1.14 8.60
C ILE A 481 -9.80 -2.20 7.50
N ASP A 482 -9.18 -1.82 6.39
CA ASP A 482 -8.91 -2.62 5.22
C ASP A 482 -8.12 -3.87 5.62
N ALA A 483 -6.98 -3.70 6.27
CA ALA A 483 -6.09 -4.79 6.60
C ALA A 483 -6.59 -5.66 7.77
N ILE A 484 -7.41 -5.11 8.67
CA ILE A 484 -7.99 -5.86 9.80
C ILE A 484 -9.20 -6.70 9.39
N ILE A 485 -10.10 -6.12 8.61
CA ILE A 485 -11.41 -6.73 8.32
C ILE A 485 -11.47 -7.20 6.87
N PHE A 486 -11.08 -6.34 5.93
CA PHE A 486 -11.36 -6.57 4.53
C PHE A 486 -10.32 -7.44 3.83
N THR A 487 -9.02 -7.30 4.06
CA THR A 487 -8.00 -8.21 3.50
C THR A 487 -8.31 -9.68 3.81
N PRO A 488 -8.72 -10.06 5.04
CA PRO A 488 -9.23 -11.41 5.29
C PRO A 488 -10.46 -11.80 4.46
N ILE A 489 -11.42 -10.90 4.30
CA ILE A 489 -12.64 -11.14 3.52
C ILE A 489 -12.29 -11.30 2.02
N TYR A 490 -11.52 -10.39 1.44
CA TYR A 490 -11.02 -10.45 0.07
C TYR A 490 -10.25 -11.75 -0.19
N SER A 491 -9.34 -12.11 0.73
CA SER A 491 -8.57 -13.36 0.64
C SER A 491 -9.46 -14.60 0.71
N LEU A 492 -10.50 -14.59 1.55
CA LEU A 492 -11.46 -15.70 1.65
C LEU A 492 -12.34 -15.80 0.40
N ILE A 493 -12.75 -14.67 -0.18
CA ILE A 493 -13.47 -14.65 -1.45
C ILE A 493 -12.59 -15.29 -2.52
N TYR A 494 -11.35 -14.82 -2.68
CA TYR A 494 -10.40 -15.36 -3.64
C TYR A 494 -10.16 -16.86 -3.43
N TYR A 495 -9.91 -17.29 -2.20
CA TYR A 495 -9.76 -18.72 -1.84
C TYR A 495 -10.95 -19.56 -2.31
N LYS A 496 -12.19 -19.08 -2.11
CA LYS A 496 -13.41 -19.81 -2.49
C LYS A 496 -13.74 -19.74 -3.97
N THR A 497 -13.29 -18.70 -4.67
CA THR A 497 -13.65 -18.44 -6.07
C THR A 497 -12.52 -18.70 -7.05
N LEU A 498 -11.32 -19.08 -6.58
CA LEU A 498 -10.13 -19.27 -7.43
C LEU A 498 -10.41 -20.13 -8.66
N GLU A 499 -11.08 -21.26 -8.51
CA GLU A 499 -11.32 -22.17 -9.65
C GLU A 499 -12.38 -21.65 -10.62
N ARG A 500 -13.42 -20.97 -10.10
CA ARG A 500 -14.59 -20.60 -10.90
C ARG A 500 -14.51 -19.20 -11.49
N MET A 501 -13.99 -18.26 -10.71
CA MET A 501 -13.91 -16.83 -11.02
C MET A 501 -12.86 -16.16 -10.11
N PRO A 502 -11.56 -16.23 -10.44
CA PRO A 502 -10.49 -15.56 -9.69
C PRO A 502 -10.76 -14.08 -9.45
N GLY A 503 -11.39 -13.39 -10.41
CA GLY A 503 -11.67 -11.95 -10.34
C GLY A 503 -12.91 -11.58 -9.52
N ALA A 504 -13.55 -12.51 -8.79
CA ALA A 504 -14.77 -12.22 -8.03
C ALA A 504 -14.56 -11.18 -6.93
N PHE A 505 -13.34 -11.06 -6.42
CA PHE A 505 -13.01 -10.10 -5.38
C PHE A 505 -13.06 -8.65 -5.88
N PHE A 506 -12.73 -8.38 -7.15
CA PHE A 506 -12.94 -7.07 -7.77
C PHE A 506 -14.42 -6.67 -7.81
N LEU A 507 -15.32 -7.63 -8.12
CA LEU A 507 -16.76 -7.38 -8.08
C LEU A 507 -17.30 -7.16 -6.67
N PHE A 508 -16.61 -7.66 -5.64
CA PHE A 508 -16.98 -7.39 -4.25
C PHE A 508 -16.70 -5.92 -3.88
N SER A 509 -15.65 -5.31 -4.44
CA SER A 509 -15.33 -3.88 -4.28
C SER A 509 -16.47 -2.96 -4.75
N GLU A 510 -17.26 -3.37 -5.74
CA GLU A 510 -18.41 -2.61 -6.26
C GLU A 510 -19.45 -2.23 -5.19
N ILE A 511 -19.62 -3.06 -4.17
CA ILE A 511 -20.58 -2.77 -3.07
C ILE A 511 -20.16 -1.49 -2.35
N PHE A 512 -18.86 -1.34 -2.08
CA PHE A 512 -18.31 -0.18 -1.36
C PHE A 512 -18.18 1.03 -2.28
N LEU A 513 -17.82 0.81 -3.54
CA LEU A 513 -17.76 1.86 -4.56
C LEU A 513 -19.13 2.48 -4.84
N GLY A 514 -20.17 1.65 -4.97
CA GLY A 514 -21.56 2.09 -5.09
C GLY A 514 -22.01 2.88 -3.86
N GLY A 515 -21.66 2.40 -2.66
CA GLY A 515 -21.87 3.15 -1.42
C GLY A 515 -21.16 4.51 -1.43
N ALA A 516 -19.90 4.56 -1.85
CA ALA A 516 -19.11 5.79 -1.90
C ALA A 516 -19.72 6.79 -2.90
N LEU A 517 -20.19 6.31 -4.06
CA LEU A 517 -20.85 7.13 -5.08
C LEU A 517 -22.13 7.78 -4.52
N ILE A 518 -22.95 7.03 -3.78
CA ILE A 518 -24.16 7.56 -3.12
C ILE A 518 -23.78 8.65 -2.12
N VAL A 519 -22.76 8.41 -1.27
CA VAL A 519 -22.34 9.38 -0.26
C VAL A 519 -21.73 10.64 -0.90
N PHE A 520 -20.92 10.51 -1.94
CA PHE A 520 -20.42 11.67 -2.69
C PHE A 520 -21.55 12.44 -3.40
N GLY A 521 -22.55 11.74 -3.94
CA GLY A 521 -23.76 12.36 -4.48
C GLY A 521 -24.53 13.16 -3.43
N TYR A 522 -24.67 12.61 -2.22
CA TYR A 522 -25.25 13.33 -1.08
C TYR A 522 -24.43 14.57 -0.68
N LEU A 523 -23.10 14.44 -0.60
CA LEU A 523 -22.19 15.56 -0.34
C LEU A 523 -22.29 16.66 -1.41
N PHE A 524 -22.44 16.29 -2.68
CA PHE A 524 -22.66 17.23 -3.76
C PHE A 524 -23.95 18.03 -3.58
N ILE A 525 -25.06 17.38 -3.22
CA ILE A 525 -26.34 18.05 -2.94
C ILE A 525 -26.21 19.00 -1.76
N LEU A 526 -25.58 18.57 -0.66
CA LEU A 526 -25.35 19.42 0.51
C LEU A 526 -24.52 20.66 0.16
N ASN A 527 -23.43 20.47 -0.58
CA ASN A 527 -22.56 21.56 -1.01
C ASN A 527 -23.32 22.57 -1.89
N ARG A 528 -24.12 22.07 -2.85
CA ARG A 528 -24.95 22.94 -3.72
C ARG A 528 -25.98 23.74 -2.92
N ASN A 529 -26.64 23.12 -1.95
CA ASN A 529 -27.63 23.79 -1.10
C ASN A 529 -26.98 24.84 -0.20
N ALA A 530 -25.80 24.56 0.36
CA ALA A 530 -25.03 25.54 1.14
C ALA A 530 -24.64 26.76 0.31
N ILE A 531 -24.19 26.55 -0.94
CA ILE A 531 -23.86 27.64 -1.87
C ILE A 531 -25.11 28.48 -2.16
N LYS A 532 -26.25 27.86 -2.49
CA LYS A 532 -27.51 28.59 -2.73
C LYS A 532 -27.94 29.44 -1.54
N GLY A 533 -27.96 28.87 -0.34
CA GLY A 533 -28.32 29.61 0.87
C GLY A 533 -27.38 30.77 1.17
N SER A 534 -26.07 30.63 0.88
CA SER A 534 -25.11 31.73 1.03
C SER A 534 -25.34 32.87 0.03
N VAL A 535 -25.77 32.56 -1.20
CA VAL A 535 -26.11 33.55 -2.22
C VAL A 535 -27.40 34.28 -1.86
N GLU A 536 -28.42 33.56 -1.40
CA GLU A 536 -29.69 34.13 -0.93
C GLU A 536 -29.47 35.07 0.27
N ALA A 537 -28.74 34.63 1.29
CA ALA A 537 -28.42 35.46 2.46
C ALA A 537 -27.60 36.72 2.10
N LYS A 538 -26.69 36.61 1.13
CA LYS A 538 -25.92 37.77 0.64
C LYS A 538 -26.79 38.75 -0.14
N SER A 539 -27.73 38.26 -0.94
CA SER A 539 -28.71 39.08 -1.65
C SER A 539 -29.64 39.83 -0.69
N GLU A 540 -30.09 39.19 0.39
CA GLU A 540 -30.90 39.84 1.43
C GLU A 540 -30.10 40.89 2.22
N ALA A 541 -28.83 40.61 2.52
CA ALA A 541 -27.93 41.55 3.19
C ALA A 541 -27.59 42.78 2.34
N ASP A 542 -27.45 42.62 1.02
CA ASP A 542 -27.22 43.74 0.11
C ASP A 542 -28.52 44.52 -0.20
N ALA A 543 -29.69 43.87 -0.12
CA ALA A 543 -30.99 44.55 -0.23
C ALA A 543 -31.38 45.36 1.03
N THR A 544 -30.72 45.11 2.16
CA THR A 544 -30.97 45.79 3.45
C THR A 544 -29.93 46.87 3.78
N LYS A 545 -28.94 47.10 2.92
CA LYS A 545 -28.02 48.24 3.05
C LYS A 545 -28.70 49.52 2.52
N PRO A 546 -28.82 50.58 3.33
CA PRO A 546 -29.49 51.84 2.96
C PRO A 546 -28.73 52.63 1.88
#